data_AF-A0A248YLK1-F1
#
_entry.id   AF-A0A248YLK1-F1
#
_cell.length_a   1.000
_cell.length_b   1.000
_cell.length_c   1.000
_cell.angle_alpha   90.00
_cell.angle_beta   90.00
_cell.angle_gamma   90.00
#
_symmetry.space_group_name_H-M   'P 1'
#
loop_
_entity.id
_entity.type
_entity.pdbx_description
1 polymer ?
#
loop_
_entity_poly.entity_id
_entity_poly.type
_entity_poly.pdbx_seq_one_letter_code
_entity_poly.pdbx_strand_id
1 'polypeptide(L)'
;MPGREVLPSTLRRSDRKAQETWIKTHDSAVATYGEGQRAHRTAFAAVKNTHEKVGDHWEPKRRRGPSDAQAAGGGPARRAPTAGGVDANAPKEHLMAVARKLDVPGRSRMTKGELVTAIQKVNNRRTTAARGRSASSAARGRNAGSAGRGRSAGSAGRGRSAGSATRGRAGNRAGRGR
;
A
#
# COMPACT_ATOMS: atom_id res chain seq x y z
N MET A 1 15.19 9.10 -5.81
CA MET A 1 15.15 8.76 -4.36
C MET A 1 15.71 7.36 -4.18
N PRO A 2 16.37 7.04 -3.06
CA PRO A 2 16.82 5.67 -2.77
C PRO A 2 15.66 4.68 -2.76
N GLY A 3 15.84 3.51 -3.36
CA GLY A 3 14.80 2.48 -3.48
C GLY A 3 14.24 2.03 -2.14
N ARG A 4 15.02 2.10 -1.07
CA ARG A 4 14.56 1.79 0.29
C ARG A 4 13.46 2.73 0.78
N GLU A 5 13.50 4.00 0.39
CA GLU A 5 12.54 5.03 0.81
C GLU A 5 11.22 4.92 0.03
N VAL A 6 11.30 4.57 -1.25
CA VAL A 6 10.15 4.40 -2.14
C VAL A 6 9.64 2.95 -2.20
N LEU A 7 10.09 2.11 -1.27
CA LEU A 7 9.78 0.67 -1.27
C LEU A 7 8.26 0.45 -1.15
N PRO A 8 7.63 -0.23 -2.12
CA PRO A 8 6.19 -0.47 -2.09
C PRO A 8 5.75 -1.23 -0.84
N SER A 9 4.59 -0.87 -0.31
CA SER A 9 4.07 -1.47 0.93
C SER A 9 3.96 -3.00 0.89
N THR A 10 3.73 -3.61 -0.27
CA THR A 10 3.74 -5.07 -0.42
C THR A 10 5.13 -5.67 -0.24
N LEU A 11 6.16 -5.00 -0.75
CA LEU A 11 7.56 -5.42 -0.60
C LEU A 11 8.08 -5.20 0.82
N ARG A 12 7.65 -4.12 1.49
CA ARG A 12 7.96 -3.90 2.91
C ARG A 12 7.51 -5.04 3.83
N ARG A 13 6.49 -5.80 3.41
CA ARG A 13 5.98 -6.99 4.14
C ARG A 13 6.53 -8.31 3.59
N SER A 14 7.31 -8.27 2.52
CA SER A 14 7.96 -9.44 1.94
C SER A 14 9.25 -9.79 2.66
N ASP A 15 9.80 -10.96 2.35
CA ASP A 15 11.12 -11.37 2.79
C ASP A 15 12.24 -10.42 2.31
N ARG A 16 13.40 -10.53 2.95
CA ARG A 16 14.55 -9.65 2.67
C ARG A 16 15.04 -9.75 1.22
N LYS A 17 14.96 -10.93 0.60
CA LYS A 17 15.43 -11.13 -0.77
C LYS A 17 14.55 -10.41 -1.77
N ALA A 18 13.24 -10.43 -1.59
CA ALA A 18 12.32 -9.66 -2.41
C ALA A 18 12.58 -8.14 -2.31
N GLN A 19 12.80 -7.65 -1.08
CA GLN A 19 13.12 -6.24 -0.83
C GLN A 19 14.43 -5.83 -1.49
N GLU A 20 15.52 -6.57 -1.24
CA GLU A 20 16.84 -6.29 -1.82
C GLU A 20 16.82 -6.33 -3.35
N THR A 21 16.11 -7.31 -3.93
CA THR A 21 15.97 -7.42 -5.39
C THR A 21 15.32 -6.17 -5.95
N TRP A 22 14.22 -5.72 -5.35
CA TRP A 22 13.54 -4.51 -5.80
C TRP A 22 14.41 -3.26 -5.63
N ILE A 23 15.02 -3.07 -4.45
CA ILE A 23 15.83 -1.87 -4.15
C ILE A 23 17.01 -1.78 -5.13
N LYS A 24 17.79 -2.86 -5.27
CA LYS A 24 18.96 -2.88 -6.17
C LYS A 24 18.56 -2.59 -7.61
N THR A 25 17.52 -3.27 -8.11
CA THR A 25 17.05 -3.05 -9.48
C THR A 25 16.47 -1.65 -9.67
N HIS A 26 15.77 -1.11 -8.67
CA HIS A 26 15.26 0.25 -8.71
C HIS A 26 16.39 1.26 -8.81
N ASP A 27 17.38 1.19 -7.91
CA ASP A 27 18.49 2.14 -7.87
C ASP A 27 19.30 2.11 -9.16
N SER A 28 19.58 0.92 -9.71
CA SER A 28 20.22 0.79 -11.02
C SER A 28 19.37 1.37 -12.15
N ALA A 29 18.05 1.15 -12.13
CA ALA A 29 17.14 1.66 -13.15
C ALA A 29 16.96 3.18 -13.06
N VAL A 30 17.00 3.76 -11.86
CA VAL A 30 17.02 5.23 -11.66
C VAL A 30 18.32 5.81 -12.21
N ALA A 31 19.47 5.17 -11.94
CA ALA A 31 20.75 5.62 -12.51
C ALA A 31 20.76 5.58 -14.04
N THR A 32 20.03 4.63 -14.65
CA THR A 32 20.02 4.45 -16.12
C THR A 32 18.95 5.32 -16.81
N TYR A 33 17.75 5.39 -16.25
CA TYR A 33 16.57 5.98 -16.92
C TYR A 33 16.05 7.25 -16.23
N GLY A 34 16.64 7.64 -15.11
CA GLY A 34 16.07 8.64 -14.21
C GLY A 34 14.96 8.07 -13.32
N GLU A 35 14.56 8.87 -12.34
CA GLU A 35 13.43 8.56 -11.45
C GLU A 35 12.13 8.47 -12.24
N GLY A 36 11.26 7.51 -11.90
CA GLY A 36 9.91 7.45 -12.44
C GLY A 36 9.37 6.06 -12.74
N GLN A 37 8.24 6.01 -13.46
CA GLN A 37 7.49 4.79 -13.73
C GLN A 37 8.31 3.68 -14.40
N ARG A 38 9.29 4.03 -15.24
CA ARG A 38 10.16 3.05 -15.89
C ARG A 38 11.03 2.32 -14.87
N ALA A 39 11.66 3.03 -13.93
CA ALA A 39 12.46 2.43 -12.87
C ALA A 39 11.63 1.50 -11.98
N HIS A 40 10.44 1.94 -11.55
CA HIS A 40 9.54 1.10 -10.77
C HIS A 40 9.10 -0.17 -11.51
N ARG A 41 8.76 -0.07 -12.81
CA ARG A 41 8.36 -1.23 -13.62
C ARG A 41 9.50 -2.24 -13.76
N THR A 42 10.72 -1.78 -14.01
CA THR A 42 11.91 -2.63 -14.09
C THR A 42 12.15 -3.35 -12.76
N ALA A 43 12.06 -2.64 -11.63
CA ALA A 43 12.21 -3.23 -10.31
C ALA A 43 11.15 -4.30 -10.02
N PHE A 44 9.88 -4.05 -10.38
CA PHE A 44 8.82 -5.06 -10.24
C PHE A 44 9.01 -6.25 -11.17
N ALA A 45 9.54 -6.06 -12.39
CA ALA A 45 9.83 -7.17 -13.31
C ALA A 45 10.89 -8.11 -12.72
N ALA A 46 11.95 -7.57 -12.12
CA ALA A 46 12.98 -8.37 -11.45
C ALA A 46 12.41 -9.20 -10.28
N VAL A 47 11.54 -8.59 -9.46
CA VAL A 47 10.85 -9.31 -8.39
C VAL A 47 9.97 -10.42 -8.96
N LYS A 48 9.11 -10.13 -9.95
CA LYS A 48 8.20 -11.13 -10.56
C LYS A 48 8.90 -12.32 -11.21
N ASN A 49 10.17 -12.16 -11.58
CA ASN A 49 10.98 -13.23 -12.17
C ASN A 49 11.44 -14.26 -11.13
N THR A 50 11.50 -13.88 -9.85
CA THR A 50 12.04 -14.72 -8.76
C THR A 50 11.03 -14.99 -7.66
N HIS A 51 10.03 -14.12 -7.52
CA HIS A 51 9.01 -14.16 -6.48
C HIS A 51 7.62 -14.05 -7.11
N GLU A 52 6.64 -14.60 -6.42
CA GLU A 52 5.22 -14.45 -6.73
C GLU A 52 4.51 -13.77 -5.58
N LYS A 53 3.38 -13.14 -5.88
CA LYS A 53 2.58 -12.45 -4.88
C LYS A 53 1.66 -13.45 -4.18
N VAL A 54 1.78 -13.55 -2.87
CA VAL A 54 0.92 -14.38 -2.02
C VAL A 54 0.31 -13.48 -0.95
N GLY A 55 -0.98 -13.23 -1.08
CA GLY A 55 -1.72 -12.29 -0.24
C GLY A 55 -1.26 -10.84 -0.44
N ASP A 56 -0.65 -10.26 0.60
CA ASP A 56 -0.23 -8.87 0.65
C ASP A 56 1.29 -8.67 0.63
N HIS A 57 2.05 -9.74 0.36
CA HIS A 57 3.50 -9.76 0.23
C HIS A 57 3.95 -10.65 -0.95
N TRP A 58 5.26 -10.73 -1.15
CA TRP A 58 5.91 -11.55 -2.18
C TRP A 58 6.68 -12.69 -1.52
N GLU A 59 6.57 -13.88 -2.11
CA GLU A 59 7.25 -15.10 -1.67
C GLU A 59 8.11 -15.68 -2.80
N PRO A 60 9.24 -16.34 -2.50
CA PRO A 60 10.10 -16.95 -3.51
C PRO A 60 9.36 -18.02 -4.32
N LYS A 61 9.55 -18.00 -5.65
CA LYS A 61 9.05 -19.05 -6.54
C LYS A 61 9.94 -20.29 -6.48
N ARG A 62 9.36 -21.45 -6.78
CA ARG A 62 10.12 -22.69 -6.98
C ARG A 62 11.01 -22.66 -8.22
N ARG A 63 10.57 -21.99 -9.29
CA ARG A 63 11.31 -21.83 -10.54
C ARG A 63 11.35 -20.35 -10.93
N ARG A 64 12.51 -19.91 -11.40
CA ARG A 64 12.67 -18.55 -11.94
C ARG A 64 12.05 -18.49 -13.34
N GLY A 65 11.44 -17.36 -13.66
CA GLY A 65 10.82 -17.14 -14.96
C GLY A 65 9.69 -16.12 -14.92
N PRO A 66 9.22 -15.69 -16.11
CA PRO A 66 8.10 -14.76 -16.24
C PRO A 66 6.85 -15.33 -15.54
N SER A 67 6.13 -14.48 -14.80
CA SER A 67 4.94 -14.90 -14.05
C SER A 67 3.73 -15.16 -14.93
N ASP A 68 3.61 -14.44 -16.04
CA ASP A 68 2.47 -14.49 -16.96
C ASP A 68 2.92 -14.12 -18.38
N ALA A 69 1.98 -14.21 -19.33
CA ALA A 69 2.23 -13.91 -20.74
C ALA A 69 2.70 -12.46 -20.97
N GLN A 70 2.26 -11.51 -20.13
CA GLN A 70 2.72 -10.13 -20.20
C GLN A 70 4.19 -10.03 -19.78
N ALA A 71 4.59 -10.73 -18.72
CA ALA A 71 5.97 -10.76 -18.26
C ALA A 71 6.92 -11.45 -19.25
N ALA A 72 6.43 -12.42 -20.03
CA ALA A 72 7.22 -13.08 -21.07
C ALA A 72 7.42 -12.21 -22.33
N GLY A 73 6.57 -11.19 -22.53
CA GLY A 73 6.39 -10.52 -23.81
C GLY A 73 7.36 -9.40 -24.19
N GLY A 74 8.43 -9.17 -23.43
CA GLY A 74 9.52 -8.25 -23.83
C GLY A 74 9.21 -6.75 -23.81
N GLY A 75 8.03 -6.29 -23.38
CA GLY A 75 7.79 -4.86 -23.25
C GLY A 75 6.35 -4.43 -22.90
N PRO A 76 6.16 -3.16 -22.49
CA PRO A 76 4.87 -2.63 -22.07
C PRO A 76 3.87 -2.40 -23.23
N ALA A 77 4.32 -2.39 -24.48
CA ALA A 77 3.47 -2.21 -25.66
C ALA A 77 2.62 -3.46 -25.96
N ARG A 78 3.07 -4.64 -25.52
CA ARG A 78 2.28 -5.87 -25.62
C ARG A 78 1.09 -5.76 -24.66
N ARG A 79 -0.11 -6.10 -25.13
CA ARG A 79 -1.33 -6.14 -24.31
C ARG A 79 -1.73 -7.59 -24.09
N ALA A 80 -1.14 -8.23 -23.09
CA ALA A 80 -1.57 -9.54 -22.60
C ALA A 80 -2.20 -9.40 -21.20
N PRO A 81 -3.12 -10.29 -20.82
CA PRO A 81 -3.66 -10.34 -19.47
C PRO A 81 -2.54 -10.46 -18.43
N THR A 82 -2.61 -9.66 -17.37
CA THR A 82 -1.65 -9.71 -16.26
C THR A 82 -2.26 -10.45 -15.08
N ALA A 83 -1.47 -11.31 -14.45
CA ALA A 83 -1.92 -12.06 -13.28
C ALA A 83 -1.65 -11.31 -11.96
N GLY A 84 -1.32 -10.01 -12.02
CA GLY A 84 -1.13 -9.17 -10.83
C GLY A 84 0.02 -9.61 -9.91
N GLY A 85 1.00 -10.36 -10.43
CA GLY A 85 2.10 -10.94 -9.66
C GLY A 85 1.89 -12.40 -9.23
N VAL A 86 0.75 -13.01 -9.54
CA VAL A 86 0.54 -14.46 -9.42
C VAL A 86 1.34 -15.18 -10.50
N ASP A 87 1.93 -16.34 -10.18
CA ASP A 87 2.64 -17.17 -11.15
C ASP A 87 1.68 -18.01 -11.99
N ALA A 88 1.07 -17.40 -13.01
CA ALA A 88 0.14 -18.08 -13.92
C ALA A 88 0.78 -19.24 -14.70
N ASN A 89 2.11 -19.23 -14.83
CA ASN A 89 2.86 -20.30 -15.48
C ASN A 89 3.11 -21.51 -14.56
N ALA A 90 2.88 -21.39 -13.25
CA ALA A 90 3.08 -22.48 -12.30
C ALA A 90 2.16 -23.69 -12.58
N PRO A 91 2.58 -24.91 -12.20
CA PRO A 91 1.72 -26.09 -12.32
C PRO A 91 0.46 -25.95 -11.44
N LYS A 92 -0.62 -26.66 -11.79
CA LYS A 92 -1.92 -26.52 -11.11
C LYS A 92 -1.80 -26.85 -9.62
N GLU A 93 -0.97 -27.83 -9.28
CA GLU A 93 -0.68 -28.28 -7.92
C GLU A 93 -0.10 -27.15 -7.07
N HIS A 94 0.78 -26.33 -7.65
CA HIS A 94 1.37 -25.17 -6.99
C HIS A 94 0.31 -24.08 -6.74
N LEU A 95 -0.49 -23.77 -7.77
CA LEU A 95 -1.58 -22.80 -7.62
C LEU A 95 -2.62 -23.26 -6.59
N MET A 96 -2.89 -24.57 -6.52
CA MET A 96 -3.73 -25.17 -5.48
C MET A 96 -3.14 -24.97 -4.08
N ALA A 97 -1.83 -25.13 -3.92
CA ALA A 97 -1.14 -24.90 -2.65
C ALA A 97 -1.21 -23.43 -2.23
N VAL A 98 -0.98 -22.50 -3.16
CA VAL A 98 -1.12 -21.05 -2.91
C VAL A 98 -2.57 -20.69 -2.57
N ALA A 99 -3.55 -21.21 -3.32
CA ALA A 99 -4.97 -21.00 -3.05
C ALA A 99 -5.38 -21.56 -1.68
N ARG A 100 -4.81 -22.69 -1.25
CA ARG A 100 -5.00 -23.24 0.10
C ARG A 100 -4.43 -22.31 1.16
N LYS A 101 -3.20 -21.81 0.99
CA LYS A 101 -2.56 -20.85 1.91
C LYS A 101 -3.34 -19.53 2.04
N LEU A 102 -4.10 -19.18 1.00
CA LEU A 102 -4.93 -17.97 0.97
C LEU A 102 -6.39 -18.20 1.37
N ASP A 103 -6.75 -19.43 1.75
CA ASP A 103 -8.11 -19.84 2.13
C ASP A 103 -9.15 -19.54 1.03
N VAL A 104 -8.78 -19.80 -0.22
CA VAL A 104 -9.70 -19.64 -1.36
C VAL A 104 -10.80 -20.73 -1.28
N PRO A 105 -12.08 -20.35 -1.16
CA PRO A 105 -13.18 -21.30 -1.13
C PRO A 105 -13.38 -21.93 -2.52
N GLY A 106 -13.79 -23.21 -2.56
CA GLY A 106 -14.05 -23.91 -3.81
C GLY A 106 -12.82 -24.26 -4.66
N ARG A 107 -11.60 -23.94 -4.20
CA ARG A 107 -10.33 -24.17 -4.92
C ARG A 107 -10.18 -25.55 -5.57
N SER A 108 -10.66 -26.62 -4.91
CA SER A 108 -10.53 -28.00 -5.40
C SER A 108 -11.27 -28.28 -6.70
N ARG A 109 -12.33 -27.51 -7.01
CA ARG A 109 -13.12 -27.67 -8.25
C ARG A 109 -12.63 -26.75 -9.37
N MET A 110 -11.69 -25.84 -9.08
CA MET A 110 -11.24 -24.85 -10.04
C MET A 110 -10.23 -25.42 -11.04
N THR A 111 -10.30 -24.91 -12.27
CA THR A 111 -9.28 -25.03 -13.30
C THR A 111 -8.06 -24.16 -12.98
N LYS A 112 -6.97 -24.33 -13.72
CA LYS A 112 -5.75 -23.53 -13.54
C LYS A 112 -6.02 -22.03 -13.69
N GLY A 113 -6.78 -21.62 -14.72
CA GLY A 113 -7.11 -20.20 -14.95
C GLY A 113 -8.01 -19.61 -13.87
N GLU A 114 -8.97 -20.38 -13.38
CA GLU A 114 -9.83 -19.97 -12.25
C GLU A 114 -9.02 -19.80 -10.96
N LEU A 115 -8.07 -20.70 -10.69
CA LEU A 115 -7.17 -20.56 -9.53
C LEU A 115 -6.35 -19.27 -9.61
N VAL A 116 -5.73 -18.97 -10.77
CA VAL A 116 -4.98 -17.72 -10.97
C VAL A 116 -5.85 -16.50 -10.68
N THR A 117 -7.05 -16.49 -11.23
CA THR A 117 -8.01 -15.38 -11.07
C THR A 117 -8.46 -15.24 -9.61
N ALA A 118 -8.78 -16.35 -8.94
CA ALA A 118 -9.21 -16.35 -7.55
C ALA A 118 -8.09 -15.89 -6.60
N ILE A 119 -6.87 -16.39 -6.81
CA ILE A 119 -5.67 -15.94 -6.07
C ILE A 119 -5.44 -14.44 -6.28
N GLN A 120 -5.47 -13.97 -7.53
CA GLN A 120 -5.30 -12.55 -7.85
C GLN A 120 -6.34 -11.69 -7.11
N LYS A 121 -7.61 -12.12 -7.09
CA LYS A 121 -8.69 -11.43 -6.36
C LYS A 121 -8.41 -11.36 -4.86
N VAL A 122 -8.00 -12.47 -4.24
CA VAL A 122 -7.68 -12.50 -2.80
C VAL A 122 -6.45 -11.65 -2.49
N ASN A 123 -5.41 -11.69 -3.34
CA ASN A 123 -4.21 -10.86 -3.19
C ASN A 123 -4.55 -9.37 -3.21
N ASN A 124 -5.41 -8.94 -4.14
CA ASN A 124 -5.87 -7.56 -4.23
C ASN A 124 -6.63 -7.15 -2.97
N ARG A 125 -7.56 -7.99 -2.48
CA ARG A 125 -8.30 -7.75 -1.24
C ARG A 125 -7.36 -7.62 -0.02
N ARG A 126 -6.44 -8.57 0.17
CA ARG A 126 -5.49 -8.56 1.30
C ARG A 126 -4.55 -7.35 1.24
N THR A 127 -4.09 -6.97 0.04
CA THR A 127 -3.27 -5.77 -0.16
C THR A 127 -4.02 -4.50 0.22
N THR A 128 -5.28 -4.35 -0.23
CA THR A 128 -6.12 -3.19 0.13
C THR A 128 -6.36 -3.12 1.64
N ALA A 129 -6.70 -4.25 2.27
CA ALA A 129 -6.90 -4.31 3.72
C ALA A 129 -5.63 -3.94 4.51
N ALA A 130 -4.45 -4.41 4.08
CA ALA A 130 -3.18 -4.08 4.72
C ALA A 130 -2.84 -2.58 4.62
N ARG A 131 -3.16 -1.94 3.49
CA ARG A 131 -3.02 -0.49 3.33
C ARG A 131 -3.96 0.28 4.24
N GLY A 132 -5.23 -0.14 4.34
CA GLY A 132 -6.21 0.44 5.27
C GLY A 132 -5.73 0.39 6.72
N ARG A 133 -5.25 -0.78 7.19
CA ARG A 133 -4.69 -0.93 8.55
C ARG A 133 -3.51 -0.01 8.80
N SER A 134 -2.63 0.15 7.81
CA SER A 134 -1.46 1.04 7.91
C SER A 134 -1.87 2.51 8.00
N ALA A 135 -2.91 2.93 7.28
CA ALA A 135 -3.46 4.28 7.39
C ALA A 135 -4.10 4.53 8.76
N SER A 136 -4.84 3.55 9.29
CA SER A 136 -5.46 3.63 10.61
C SER A 136 -4.45 3.61 11.76
N SER A 137 -3.31 2.90 11.63
CA SER A 137 -2.24 2.97 12.64
C SER A 137 -1.51 4.32 12.60
N ALA A 138 -1.24 4.86 11.41
CA ALA A 138 -0.64 6.18 11.25
C ALA A 138 -1.54 7.31 11.81
N ALA A 139 -2.86 7.21 11.63
CA ALA A 139 -3.81 8.17 12.20
C ALA A 139 -3.85 8.12 13.74
N ARG A 140 -3.81 6.91 14.33
CA ARG A 140 -3.75 6.75 15.79
C ARG A 140 -2.47 7.30 16.41
N GLY A 141 -1.32 7.07 15.77
CA GLY A 141 -0.03 7.62 16.23
C GLY A 141 0.03 9.15 16.21
N ARG A 142 -0.62 9.80 15.22
CA ARG A 142 -0.70 11.27 15.17
C ARG A 142 -1.56 11.87 16.29
N ASN A 143 -2.64 11.20 16.70
CA ASN A 143 -3.53 11.71 17.75
C ASN A 143 -2.94 11.54 19.16
N ALA A 144 -2.04 10.58 19.38
CA ALA A 144 -1.39 10.38 20.67
C ALA A 144 -0.34 11.47 21.02
N GLY A 145 0.15 12.22 20.02
CA GLY A 145 1.17 13.26 20.22
C GLY A 145 0.65 14.63 20.69
N SER A 146 -0.67 14.85 20.74
CA SER A 146 -1.26 16.15 21.10
C SER A 146 -1.74 16.24 22.56
N ALA A 147 -1.69 15.16 23.33
CA ALA A 147 -2.25 15.10 24.68
C ALA A 147 -1.28 15.45 25.83
N GLY A 148 -0.10 16.02 25.53
CA GLY A 148 0.98 16.24 26.51
C GLY A 148 1.56 17.65 26.54
N ARG A 149 0.75 18.69 26.78
CA ARG A 149 1.24 19.96 27.33
C ARG A 149 0.32 20.38 28.47
N GLY A 150 0.87 20.27 29.68
CA GLY A 150 0.16 20.39 30.95
C GLY A 150 -0.48 21.75 31.16
N ARG A 151 -1.70 21.70 31.72
CA ARG A 151 -2.32 22.82 32.42
C ARG A 151 -1.65 22.96 33.79
N SER A 152 -0.84 23.99 33.97
CA SER A 152 -0.39 24.47 35.27
C SER A 152 -1.58 25.11 36.00
N ALA A 153 -1.90 24.56 37.17
CA ALA A 153 -2.82 25.15 38.12
C ALA A 153 -2.15 26.36 38.78
N GLY A 154 -2.83 27.50 38.77
CA GLY A 154 -2.48 28.69 39.56
C GLY A 154 -3.74 29.18 40.27
N SER A 155 -3.85 28.86 41.56
CA SER A 155 -4.90 29.34 42.47
C SER A 155 -4.31 30.35 43.45
N ALA A 156 -4.68 31.62 43.33
CA ALA A 156 -4.73 32.68 44.36
C ALA A 156 -5.01 34.00 43.61
N GLY A 157 -5.80 34.98 44.05
CA GLY A 157 -6.53 35.22 45.28
C GLY A 157 -7.46 36.43 45.04
N ARG A 158 -8.14 36.84 46.10
CA ARG A 158 -9.33 37.71 46.17
C ARG A 158 -9.11 39.16 45.71
N GLY A 159 -10.19 39.80 45.28
CA GLY A 159 -10.30 41.27 45.21
C GLY A 159 -11.66 41.74 44.66
N ARG A 160 -12.54 42.22 45.53
CA ARG A 160 -13.83 42.88 45.23
C ARG A 160 -13.58 44.25 44.57
N SER A 161 -14.48 44.73 43.69
CA SER A 161 -15.32 45.94 43.89
C SER A 161 -16.00 46.45 42.60
N ALA A 162 -17.33 46.64 42.74
CA ALA A 162 -18.32 47.53 42.12
C ALA A 162 -18.05 48.45 40.90
N GLY A 163 -19.14 48.66 40.12
CA GLY A 163 -19.39 49.82 39.25
C GLY A 163 -19.97 49.42 37.87
N SER A 164 -21.27 49.11 37.74
CA SER A 164 -22.38 50.01 37.35
C SER A 164 -22.36 50.56 35.91
N ALA A 165 -23.48 50.33 35.20
CA ALA A 165 -24.03 51.11 34.06
C ALA A 165 -23.30 50.95 32.70
N THR A 166 -23.89 50.94 31.50
CA THR A 166 -25.27 51.07 30.98
C THR A 166 -25.23 50.79 29.46
N ARG A 167 -26.32 50.21 28.92
CA ARG A 167 -26.99 50.44 27.60
C ARG A 167 -26.23 50.39 26.25
N GLY A 168 -26.91 49.78 25.27
CA GLY A 168 -26.91 50.16 23.83
C GLY A 168 -26.49 49.01 22.90
N ARG A 169 -27.37 48.21 22.29
CA ARG A 169 -28.24 48.43 21.11
C ARG A 169 -27.50 48.85 19.83
N ALA A 170 -27.46 47.93 18.85
CA ALA A 170 -27.53 48.07 17.38
C ALA A 170 -26.71 46.91 16.77
N GLY A 171 -27.21 46.00 15.92
CA GLY A 171 -28.17 46.19 14.85
C GLY A 171 -27.44 46.71 13.61
N ASN A 172 -26.90 45.82 12.76
CA ASN A 172 -26.70 46.19 11.36
C ASN A 172 -27.04 45.03 10.42
N ARG A 173 -27.87 45.38 9.44
CA ARG A 173 -28.53 44.57 8.43
C ARG A 173 -28.45 45.42 7.16
N ALA A 174 -27.72 44.97 6.15
CA ALA A 174 -27.77 45.40 4.74
C ALA A 174 -26.63 44.65 4.02
N GLY A 175 -26.71 44.20 2.76
CA GLY A 175 -27.61 44.42 1.63
C GLY A 175 -26.78 44.03 0.38
N ARG A 176 -27.23 43.05 -0.42
CA ARG A 176 -27.72 43.20 -1.81
C ARG A 176 -26.81 43.92 -2.83
N GLY A 177 -26.63 43.28 -3.98
CA GLY A 177 -26.27 43.86 -5.29
C GLY A 177 -24.86 43.47 -5.74
N ARG A 178 -24.62 42.88 -6.91
CA ARG A 178 -25.34 42.85 -8.18
C ARG A 178 -25.28 41.47 -8.83
#